data_AF-A0A945FSH7-F1
#
_entry.id   AF-A0A945FSH7-F1
#
_cell.length_a   1.000
_cell.length_b   1.000
_cell.length_c   1.000
_cell.angle_alpha   90.00
_cell.angle_beta   90.00
_cell.angle_gamma   90.00
#
_symmetry.space_group_name_H-M   'P 1'
#
loop_
_entity.id
_entity.type
_entity.pdbx_description
1 polymer ?
#
loop_
_entity_poly.entity_id
_entity_poly.type
_entity_poly.pdbx_seq_one_letter_code
_entity_poly.pdbx_strand_id
1 'polypeptide(L)'
;ALKTDSALKTDSALKTDSALQTDSESGKENSRPTNTIDATIRVDVQLLDTIVDLVGELVLARNQLRTTVTDEPALLDAVNRIHNVTGELQEVAMKTRMAPIDQLFNKFPRIVRDVAATCNKEVSLHVDGTDTELDRTLIEKIRDPLTHLIRNAVDHGIEPADIRTTAGKPTTGQLSLRAFQESGQVTIEVSDDGAGISVNAVRKKAVEKGLVTDTVAADMSTERIFQFIFEPGFSTAHAVTNISGRGVGMDVVRTNIESIGGTIDISSQSGVGTVVRVRIPLTLAIIPALIVSSGNQRLAIPQSYIQELVGLRTNGKSHMIEGLEGAPVLRLRNRLIPVVYLDRWLGLREWKKRPHTGAVVVVKVDNHEFGLVIDAVTTSEDQNNHATETTGLWFIVVKAISSLLAPMGIYSGATVMGDGSVVLILDLRGITIAADIPAHARRAVDPRSKNNDFKEIRQEDSRYLVCETHLGRRVAVPLNQVQRLENFPESEVDPAGDIHFVKRNGELTQLIDPDKMLHTSKTSPRNDANSDLVGVVLPNEHGNKALSVRKIIDVESGRGPLEETMNEDCLLGTLLVGNAATEILDIPAAIRLLNGKRPS
;
A
#
# COMPACT_ATOMS: atom_id res chain seq x y z
N ALA A 1 -41.77 9.83 -67.21
CA ALA A 1 -41.59 11.20 -66.69
C ALA A 1 -40.74 11.10 -65.42
N LEU A 2 -39.41 10.94 -65.51
CA LEU A 2 -38.37 11.94 -65.86
C LEU A 2 -38.38 13.10 -64.85
N LYS A 3 -37.47 13.12 -63.86
CA LYS A 3 -36.05 13.55 -63.90
C LYS A 3 -35.88 15.06 -64.08
N THR A 4 -35.17 15.63 -63.09
CA THR A 4 -34.12 16.66 -63.17
C THR A 4 -34.46 18.04 -63.72
N ASP A 5 -34.25 19.05 -62.87
CA ASP A 5 -33.75 20.39 -63.21
C ASP A 5 -32.62 20.69 -62.20
N SER A 6 -31.35 20.79 -62.63
CA SER A 6 -30.68 22.01 -63.16
C SER A 6 -30.56 23.09 -62.07
N ALA A 7 -29.42 23.72 -61.79
CA ALA A 7 -28.55 24.41 -62.73
C ALA A 7 -27.33 25.07 -62.03
N LEU A 8 -26.19 25.07 -62.75
CA LEU A 8 -25.16 26.13 -62.87
C LEU A 8 -24.22 26.38 -61.65
N LYS A 9 -22.88 26.45 -61.76
CA LYS A 9 -21.98 26.87 -62.86
C LYS A 9 -20.59 26.20 -62.79
N THR A 10 -20.10 25.89 -63.98
CA THR A 10 -18.72 25.62 -64.41
C THR A 10 -17.95 26.91 -64.67
N ASP A 11 -16.62 26.89 -64.50
CA ASP A 11 -15.61 27.07 -65.57
C ASP A 11 -14.19 26.99 -64.96
N SER A 12 -13.38 26.00 -65.33
CA SER A 12 -12.37 26.03 -66.42
C SER A 12 -11.02 26.61 -65.92
N ALA A 13 -9.82 26.13 -66.22
CA ALA A 13 -9.36 25.20 -67.25
C ALA A 13 -7.86 24.81 -67.06
N LEU A 14 -7.43 23.73 -67.74
CA LEU A 14 -6.08 23.33 -68.22
C LEU A 14 -4.98 22.89 -67.20
N LYS A 15 -4.56 21.60 -67.17
CA LYS A 15 -3.63 20.82 -68.08
C LYS A 15 -2.14 21.00 -67.69
N THR A 16 -1.45 19.97 -67.13
CA THR A 16 -0.61 18.93 -67.81
C THR A 16 0.35 19.53 -68.86
N ASP A 17 1.64 19.22 -68.96
CA ASP A 17 2.43 18.04 -68.57
C ASP A 17 3.92 18.39 -68.78
N SER A 18 4.84 17.62 -68.19
CA SER A 18 6.04 17.06 -68.86
C SER A 18 7.17 16.77 -67.87
N ALA A 19 7.34 15.49 -67.58
CA ALA A 19 8.56 14.89 -67.08
C ALA A 19 9.58 14.72 -68.22
N LEU A 20 10.88 14.77 -67.89
CA LEU A 20 11.93 13.93 -68.48
C LEU A 20 13.19 13.97 -67.59
N GLN A 21 13.63 12.78 -67.19
CA GLN A 21 14.92 12.41 -66.56
C GLN A 21 16.09 12.76 -67.51
N THR A 22 17.35 12.95 -67.12
CA THR A 22 18.27 12.08 -66.35
C THR A 22 19.56 12.84 -65.95
N ASP A 23 20.11 12.52 -64.77
CA ASP A 23 21.53 12.35 -64.33
C ASP A 23 22.65 13.26 -64.90
N SER A 24 23.61 13.81 -64.13
CA SER A 24 24.38 13.24 -63.02
C SER A 24 25.16 14.27 -62.17
N GLU A 25 25.31 13.95 -60.87
CA GLU A 25 26.40 14.19 -59.90
C GLU A 25 27.12 15.56 -59.75
N SER A 26 26.98 16.16 -58.56
CA SER A 26 28.03 16.07 -57.51
C SER A 26 27.72 16.91 -56.25
N GLY A 27 27.76 16.23 -55.10
CA GLY A 27 28.32 16.74 -53.83
C GLY A 27 27.69 17.96 -53.16
N LYS A 28 26.83 17.72 -52.15
CA LYS A 28 27.01 18.25 -50.78
C LYS A 28 25.97 17.65 -49.84
N GLU A 29 26.45 16.80 -48.94
CA GLU A 29 25.76 16.45 -47.70
C GLU A 29 25.38 17.74 -46.97
N ASN A 30 24.08 17.94 -46.81
CA ASN A 30 23.54 18.89 -45.85
C ASN A 30 22.52 18.11 -45.03
N SER A 31 22.99 17.52 -43.93
CA SER A 31 22.17 16.93 -42.87
C SER A 31 21.29 18.03 -42.27
N ARG A 32 20.12 18.25 -42.88
CA ARG A 32 19.04 18.99 -42.23
C ARG A 32 18.59 18.17 -41.02
N PRO A 33 18.50 18.77 -39.82
CA PRO A 33 17.83 18.10 -38.72
C PRO A 33 16.37 17.93 -39.14
N THR A 34 15.91 16.68 -39.17
CA THR A 34 14.49 16.36 -39.25
C THR A 34 13.82 16.96 -38.01
N ASN A 35 13.22 18.15 -38.16
CA ASN A 35 12.21 18.63 -37.24
C ASN A 35 11.06 17.62 -37.31
N THR A 36 11.05 16.65 -36.41
CA THR A 36 9.85 15.94 -36.01
C THR A 36 8.94 16.98 -35.39
N ILE A 37 8.07 17.57 -36.22
CA ILE A 37 6.94 18.35 -35.75
C ILE A 37 6.09 17.34 -34.98
N ASP A 38 6.02 17.47 -33.65
CA ASP A 38 5.06 16.74 -32.84
C ASP A 38 3.66 17.05 -33.39
N ALA A 39 3.11 16.11 -34.15
CA ALA A 39 1.81 16.24 -34.78
C ALA A 39 0.73 16.09 -33.69
N THR A 40 0.39 17.20 -33.04
CA THR A 40 -0.71 17.24 -32.08
C THR A 40 -2.05 17.36 -32.80
N ILE A 41 -2.99 16.46 -32.48
CA ILE A 41 -4.35 16.46 -33.02
C ILE A 41 -5.28 17.00 -31.94
N ARG A 42 -6.08 18.02 -32.28
CA ARG A 42 -7.15 18.50 -31.40
C ARG A 42 -8.36 17.58 -31.52
N VAL A 43 -8.76 16.99 -30.41
CA VAL A 43 -9.90 16.07 -30.32
C VAL A 43 -10.95 16.69 -29.40
N ASP A 44 -12.23 16.58 -29.76
CA ASP A 44 -13.34 17.01 -28.91
C ASP A 44 -13.43 16.11 -27.67
N VAL A 45 -13.69 16.72 -26.51
CA VAL A 45 -13.85 16.00 -25.23
C VAL A 45 -14.99 14.98 -25.32
N GLN A 46 -16.09 15.29 -26.02
CA GLN A 46 -17.22 14.37 -26.21
C GLN A 46 -16.84 13.10 -26.99
N LEU A 47 -15.87 13.20 -27.91
CA LEU A 47 -15.39 12.03 -28.64
C LEU A 47 -14.57 11.12 -27.72
N LEU A 48 -13.73 11.70 -26.85
CA LEU A 48 -12.99 10.94 -25.85
C LEU A 48 -13.94 10.27 -24.85
N ASP A 49 -14.99 10.96 -24.41
CA ASP A 49 -16.04 10.38 -23.55
C ASP A 49 -16.70 9.17 -24.23
N THR A 50 -17.05 9.29 -25.50
CA THR A 50 -17.66 8.18 -26.28
C THR A 50 -16.72 6.98 -26.37
N ILE A 51 -15.41 7.20 -26.56
CA ILE A 51 -14.42 6.11 -26.60
C ILE A 51 -14.36 5.39 -25.25
N VAL A 52 -14.35 6.13 -24.13
CA VAL A 52 -14.35 5.53 -22.80
C VAL A 52 -15.64 4.74 -22.56
N ASP A 53 -16.80 5.29 -22.92
CA ASP A 53 -18.09 4.60 -22.76
C ASP A 53 -18.12 3.30 -23.57
N LEU A 54 -17.66 3.32 -24.83
CA LEU A 54 -17.56 2.13 -25.67
C LEU A 54 -16.59 1.08 -25.11
N VAL A 55 -15.47 1.53 -24.54
CA VAL A 55 -14.54 0.65 -23.82
C VAL A 55 -15.20 0.05 -22.58
N GLY A 56 -15.98 0.83 -21.84
CA GLY A 56 -16.76 0.35 -20.69
C GLY A 56 -17.77 -0.72 -21.09
N GLU A 57 -18.54 -0.48 -22.15
CA GLU A 57 -19.46 -1.46 -22.74
C GLU A 57 -18.73 -2.71 -23.24
N LEU A 58 -17.54 -2.56 -23.85
CA LEU A 58 -16.72 -3.69 -24.27
C LEU A 58 -16.23 -4.52 -23.07
N VAL A 59 -15.88 -3.87 -21.95
CA VAL A 59 -15.52 -4.55 -20.70
C VAL A 59 -16.72 -5.33 -20.14
N LEU A 60 -17.93 -4.76 -20.19
CA LEU A 60 -19.17 -5.43 -19.78
C LEU A 60 -19.49 -6.62 -20.68
N ALA A 61 -19.48 -6.43 -22.00
CA ALA A 61 -19.70 -7.48 -22.99
C ALA A 61 -18.68 -8.62 -22.84
N ARG A 62 -17.42 -8.28 -22.59
CA ARG A 62 -16.35 -9.25 -22.27
C ARG A 62 -16.65 -10.04 -20.99
N ASN A 63 -17.09 -9.37 -19.91
CA ASN A 63 -17.43 -10.04 -18.66
C ASN A 63 -18.59 -11.02 -18.84
N GLN A 64 -19.60 -10.65 -19.63
CA GLN A 64 -20.73 -11.51 -19.97
C GLN A 64 -20.32 -12.69 -20.87
N LEU A 65 -19.37 -12.48 -21.79
CA LEU A 65 -18.84 -13.55 -22.61
C LEU A 65 -18.08 -14.57 -21.75
N ARG A 66 -17.30 -14.11 -20.76
CA ARG A 66 -16.60 -14.99 -19.81
C ARG A 66 -17.56 -15.82 -18.93
N THR A 67 -18.74 -15.31 -18.58
CA THR A 67 -19.76 -16.09 -17.83
C THR A 67 -20.50 -17.11 -18.69
N THR A 68 -20.48 -16.96 -20.02
CA THR A 68 -21.27 -17.79 -20.95
C THR A 68 -20.43 -18.88 -21.62
N VAL A 69 -19.10 -18.73 -21.64
CA VAL A 69 -18.18 -19.67 -22.29
C VAL A 69 -18.00 -20.96 -21.47
N THR A 70 -18.28 -22.09 -22.10
CA THR A 70 -18.02 -23.47 -21.62
C THR A 70 -16.56 -23.90 -21.84
N ASP A 71 -16.13 -24.99 -21.17
CA ASP A 71 -14.77 -25.61 -21.06
C ASP A 71 -13.97 -25.92 -22.36
N GLU A 72 -14.29 -25.30 -23.50
CA GLU A 72 -13.46 -25.39 -24.71
C GLU A 72 -12.17 -24.57 -24.55
N PRO A 73 -10.97 -25.20 -24.52
CA PRO A 73 -9.71 -24.49 -24.28
C PRO A 73 -9.43 -23.40 -25.32
N ALA A 74 -9.77 -23.66 -26.59
CA ALA A 74 -9.59 -22.70 -27.68
C ALA A 74 -10.49 -21.46 -27.53
N LEU A 75 -11.67 -21.63 -26.94
CA LEU A 75 -12.60 -20.52 -26.69
C LEU A 75 -12.12 -19.70 -25.48
N LEU A 76 -11.67 -20.35 -24.41
CA LEU A 76 -11.03 -19.70 -23.25
C LEU A 76 -9.82 -18.85 -23.66
N ASP A 77 -8.95 -19.36 -24.54
CA ASP A 77 -7.82 -18.61 -25.08
C ASP A 77 -8.27 -17.39 -25.90
N ALA A 78 -9.32 -17.53 -26.71
CA ALA A 78 -9.89 -16.40 -27.46
C ALA A 78 -10.48 -15.33 -26.52
N VAL A 79 -11.18 -15.74 -25.45
CA VAL A 79 -11.68 -14.81 -24.42
C VAL A 79 -10.52 -14.08 -23.73
N ASN A 80 -9.45 -14.79 -23.35
CA ASN A 80 -8.27 -14.20 -22.73
C ASN A 80 -7.55 -13.22 -23.68
N ARG A 81 -7.54 -13.50 -24.98
CA ARG A 81 -6.98 -12.57 -25.97
C ARG A 81 -7.84 -11.31 -26.12
N ILE A 82 -9.16 -11.45 -26.19
CA ILE A 82 -10.10 -10.30 -26.17
C ILE A 82 -9.89 -9.49 -24.88
N HIS A 83 -9.66 -10.18 -23.76
CA HIS A 83 -9.40 -9.55 -22.47
C HIS A 83 -8.17 -8.64 -22.51
N ASN A 84 -7.04 -9.15 -23.01
CA ASN A 84 -5.80 -8.38 -23.10
C ASN A 84 -5.96 -7.17 -24.04
N VAL A 85 -6.52 -7.38 -25.23
CA VAL A 85 -6.72 -6.30 -26.21
C VAL A 85 -7.67 -5.22 -25.70
N THR A 86 -8.73 -5.60 -24.99
CA THR A 86 -9.67 -4.65 -24.38
C THR A 86 -8.99 -3.85 -23.26
N GLY A 87 -8.14 -4.50 -22.45
CA GLY A 87 -7.36 -3.83 -21.41
C GLY A 87 -6.36 -2.83 -21.98
N GLU A 88 -5.64 -3.19 -23.04
CA GLU A 88 -4.73 -2.28 -23.74
C GLU A 88 -5.47 -1.08 -24.36
N LEU A 89 -6.61 -1.33 -25.01
CA LEU A 89 -7.44 -0.27 -25.59
C LEU A 89 -7.93 0.70 -24.50
N GLN A 90 -8.31 0.17 -23.34
CA GLN A 90 -8.70 0.97 -22.19
C GLN A 90 -7.55 1.84 -21.68
N GLU A 91 -6.36 1.27 -21.50
CA GLU A 91 -5.20 2.03 -21.02
C GLU A 91 -4.86 3.18 -21.96
N VAL A 92 -4.88 2.93 -23.28
CA VAL A 92 -4.64 3.96 -24.30
C VAL A 92 -5.74 5.03 -24.28
N ALA A 93 -7.02 4.63 -24.21
CA ALA A 93 -8.13 5.58 -24.11
C ALA A 93 -8.10 6.43 -22.84
N MET A 94 -7.59 5.88 -21.72
CA MET A 94 -7.40 6.66 -20.50
C MET A 94 -6.26 7.67 -20.66
N LYS A 95 -5.10 7.24 -21.20
CA LYS A 95 -3.95 8.13 -21.44
C LYS A 95 -4.30 9.33 -22.32
N THR A 96 -5.17 9.17 -23.32
CA THR A 96 -5.59 10.31 -24.18
C THR A 96 -6.47 11.34 -23.46
N ARG A 97 -7.06 10.98 -22.32
CA ARG A 97 -7.90 11.86 -21.49
C ARG A 97 -7.13 12.52 -20.34
N MET A 98 -5.96 11.99 -20.00
CA MET A 98 -5.17 12.50 -18.88
C MET A 98 -4.61 13.89 -19.18
N ALA A 99 -4.52 14.70 -18.15
CA ALA A 99 -3.90 16.01 -18.19
C ALA A 99 -2.99 16.20 -16.96
N PRO A 100 -1.86 16.92 -17.09
CA PRO A 100 -1.02 17.22 -15.94
C PRO A 100 -1.78 18.08 -14.93
N ILE A 101 -1.59 17.79 -13.64
CA ILE A 101 -2.24 18.53 -12.55
C ILE A 101 -1.73 19.97 -12.42
N ASP A 102 -0.63 20.33 -13.10
CA ASP A 102 -0.05 21.68 -13.15
C ASP A 102 -1.09 22.80 -13.36
N GLN A 103 -2.08 22.59 -14.22
CA GLN A 103 -3.13 23.59 -14.49
C GLN A 103 -3.93 23.98 -13.23
N LEU A 104 -4.07 23.04 -12.30
CA LEU A 104 -4.69 23.25 -11.01
C LEU A 104 -3.72 23.94 -10.04
N PHE A 105 -2.48 23.45 -9.97
CA PHE A 105 -1.47 23.92 -9.02
C PHE A 105 -1.04 25.37 -9.27
N ASN A 106 -1.00 25.81 -10.53
CA ASN A 106 -0.65 27.18 -10.91
C ASN A 106 -1.54 28.27 -10.29
N LYS A 107 -2.76 27.92 -9.84
CA LYS A 107 -3.69 28.89 -9.21
C LYS A 107 -3.47 29.01 -7.70
N PHE A 108 -2.92 28.00 -7.04
CA PHE A 108 -2.80 27.96 -5.59
C PHE A 108 -1.81 28.98 -4.99
N PRO A 109 -0.66 29.32 -5.60
CA PRO A 109 0.22 30.34 -5.06
C PRO A 109 -0.48 31.68 -4.80
N ARG A 110 -1.41 32.07 -5.69
CA ARG A 110 -2.20 33.30 -5.51
C ARG A 110 -3.19 33.17 -4.36
N ILE A 111 -3.93 32.06 -4.32
CA ILE A 111 -4.92 31.80 -3.26
C ILE A 111 -4.24 31.78 -1.87
N VAL A 112 -3.08 31.13 -1.75
CA VAL A 112 -2.31 31.09 -0.50
C VAL A 112 -1.90 32.48 -0.06
N ARG A 113 -1.38 33.32 -0.98
CA ARG A 113 -1.00 34.71 -0.66
C ARG A 113 -2.21 35.54 -0.20
N ASP A 114 -3.34 35.42 -0.89
CA ASP A 114 -4.55 36.18 -0.56
C ASP A 114 -5.11 35.78 0.83
N VAL A 115 -5.12 34.47 1.15
CA VAL A 115 -5.57 33.97 2.46
C VAL A 115 -4.57 34.33 3.56
N ALA A 116 -3.27 34.19 3.31
CA ALA A 116 -2.21 34.54 4.27
C ALA A 116 -2.24 36.03 4.63
N ALA A 117 -2.43 36.91 3.63
CA ALA A 117 -2.60 38.35 3.84
C ALA A 117 -3.86 38.66 4.68
N THR A 118 -4.98 37.98 4.40
CA THR A 118 -6.22 38.15 5.17
C THR A 118 -6.06 37.72 6.63
N CYS A 119 -5.27 36.67 6.88
CA CYS A 119 -5.00 36.16 8.23
C CYS A 119 -3.81 36.85 8.93
N ASN A 120 -3.15 37.80 8.26
CA ASN A 120 -1.91 38.45 8.72
C ASN A 120 -0.80 37.44 9.11
N LYS A 121 -0.56 36.45 8.24
CA LYS A 121 0.47 35.41 8.42
C LYS A 121 1.43 35.39 7.23
N GLU A 122 2.68 34.98 7.47
CA GLU A 122 3.65 34.73 6.40
C GLU A 122 3.69 33.23 6.07
N VAL A 123 3.44 32.86 4.82
CA VAL A 123 3.41 31.46 4.38
C VAL A 123 4.15 31.30 3.05
N SER A 124 5.02 30.29 2.98
CA SER A 124 5.69 29.82 1.77
C SER A 124 5.01 28.55 1.26
N LEU A 125 4.66 28.53 -0.02
CA LEU A 125 4.08 27.36 -0.70
C LEU A 125 5.16 26.64 -1.50
N HIS A 126 5.37 25.36 -1.21
CA HIS A 126 6.16 24.44 -2.02
C HIS A 126 5.24 23.50 -2.80
N VAL A 127 5.49 23.36 -4.09
CA VAL A 127 4.69 22.51 -4.98
C VAL A 127 5.61 21.48 -5.62
N ASP A 128 5.24 20.21 -5.53
CA ASP A 128 5.98 19.07 -6.09
C ASP A 128 5.03 18.14 -6.88
N GLY A 129 5.54 17.51 -7.94
CA GLY A 129 4.79 16.58 -8.79
C GLY A 129 3.75 17.22 -9.72
N THR A 130 4.02 18.42 -10.26
CA THR A 130 3.13 19.12 -11.21
C THR A 130 2.89 18.36 -12.51
N ASP A 131 3.82 17.48 -12.87
CA ASP A 131 3.80 16.57 -14.01
C ASP A 131 2.89 15.35 -13.80
N THR A 132 2.40 15.11 -12.59
CA THR A 132 1.47 14.00 -12.32
C THR A 132 0.21 14.16 -13.16
N GLU A 133 -0.09 13.13 -13.95
CA GLU A 133 -1.24 13.08 -14.82
C GLU A 133 -2.50 12.63 -14.06
N LEU A 134 -3.62 13.33 -14.30
CA LEU A 134 -4.93 13.00 -13.75
C LEU A 134 -6.01 13.23 -14.82
N ASP A 135 -7.11 12.51 -14.71
CA ASP A 135 -8.28 12.72 -15.55
C ASP A 135 -8.76 14.18 -15.51
N ARG A 136 -9.01 14.78 -16.68
CA ARG A 136 -9.44 16.18 -16.80
C ARG A 136 -10.70 16.50 -15.97
N THR A 137 -11.68 15.60 -15.95
CA THR A 137 -12.93 15.82 -15.20
C THR A 137 -12.72 15.69 -13.70
N LEU A 138 -11.79 14.83 -13.26
CA LEU A 138 -11.37 14.75 -11.86
C LEU A 138 -10.63 16.01 -11.41
N ILE A 139 -9.76 16.59 -12.27
CA ILE A 139 -9.07 17.87 -11.99
C ILE A 139 -10.08 18.99 -11.70
N GLU A 140 -11.16 19.08 -12.48
CA GLU A 140 -12.19 20.10 -12.29
C GLU A 140 -12.96 19.91 -10.98
N LYS A 141 -13.32 18.67 -10.64
CA LYS A 141 -14.08 18.34 -9.42
C LYS A 141 -13.27 18.47 -8.14
N ILE A 142 -11.96 18.19 -8.17
CA ILE A 142 -11.11 18.24 -6.97
C ILE A 142 -10.63 19.66 -6.60
N ARG A 143 -10.75 20.61 -7.51
CA ARG A 143 -10.29 21.99 -7.29
C ARG A 143 -10.86 22.61 -6.01
N ASP A 144 -12.16 22.48 -5.81
CA ASP A 144 -12.85 23.12 -4.69
C ASP A 144 -12.48 22.45 -3.34
N PRO A 145 -12.48 21.10 -3.21
CA PRO A 145 -11.92 20.40 -2.05
C PRO A 145 -10.48 20.81 -1.68
N LEU A 146 -9.55 20.85 -2.64
CA LEU A 146 -8.16 21.22 -2.35
C LEU A 146 -8.02 22.69 -1.94
N THR A 147 -8.80 23.59 -2.56
CA THR A 147 -8.84 25.00 -2.15
C THR A 147 -9.26 25.13 -0.69
N HIS A 148 -10.21 24.30 -0.24
CA HIS A 148 -10.64 24.28 1.16
C HIS A 148 -9.55 23.75 2.10
N LEU A 149 -8.89 22.64 1.75
CA LEU A 149 -7.78 22.10 2.54
C LEU A 149 -6.64 23.10 2.71
N ILE A 150 -6.26 23.78 1.62
CA ILE A 150 -5.23 24.83 1.63
C ILE A 150 -5.65 25.99 2.54
N ARG A 151 -6.91 26.43 2.47
CA ARG A 151 -7.42 27.49 3.34
C ARG A 151 -7.35 27.08 4.81
N ASN A 152 -7.76 25.86 5.16
CA ASN A 152 -7.73 25.37 6.53
C ASN A 152 -6.29 25.28 7.05
N ALA A 153 -5.35 24.83 6.21
CA ALA A 153 -3.94 24.81 6.55
C ALA A 153 -3.41 26.22 6.88
N VAL A 154 -3.79 27.26 6.12
CA VAL A 154 -3.34 28.64 6.37
C VAL A 154 -4.08 29.33 7.52
N ASP A 155 -5.40 29.19 7.61
CA ASP A 155 -6.24 29.86 8.61
C ASP A 155 -6.09 29.22 10.00
N HIS A 156 -6.13 27.88 10.07
CA HIS A 156 -6.14 27.14 11.33
C HIS A 156 -4.86 26.35 11.60
N GLY A 157 -4.17 25.87 10.56
CA GLY A 157 -2.93 25.11 10.71
C GLY A 157 -1.76 25.98 11.14
N ILE A 158 -1.36 26.93 10.28
CA ILE A 158 -0.21 27.81 10.50
C ILE A 158 -0.50 28.82 11.61
N GLU A 159 0.36 28.88 12.62
CA GLU A 159 0.25 29.87 13.70
C GLU A 159 0.76 31.26 13.27
N PRO A 160 0.31 32.35 13.92
CA PRO A 160 0.89 33.67 13.70
C PRO A 160 2.37 33.74 14.15
N ALA A 161 3.12 34.71 13.60
CA ALA A 161 4.58 34.77 13.71
C ALA A 161 5.13 34.86 15.16
N ASP A 162 4.39 35.52 16.05
CA ASP A 162 4.69 35.62 17.48
C ASP A 162 4.63 34.26 18.19
N ILE A 163 3.57 33.50 17.94
CA ILE A 163 3.39 32.13 18.47
C ILE A 163 4.47 31.20 17.89
N ARG A 164 4.76 31.29 16.60
CA ARG A 164 5.80 30.47 15.95
C ARG A 164 7.19 30.70 16.55
N THR A 165 7.55 31.97 16.77
CA THR A 165 8.83 32.33 17.39
C THR A 165 8.93 31.79 18.81
N THR A 166 7.85 31.88 19.58
CA THR A 166 7.77 31.33 20.95
C THR A 166 7.91 29.80 20.96
N ALA A 167 7.38 29.12 19.93
CA ALA A 167 7.48 27.68 19.75
C ALA A 167 8.82 27.23 19.12
N GLY A 168 9.75 28.14 18.83
CA GLY A 168 11.04 27.84 18.21
C GLY A 168 10.97 27.50 16.72
N LYS A 169 9.87 27.83 16.05
CA LYS A 169 9.66 27.62 14.60
C LYS A 169 10.06 28.84 13.79
N PRO A 170 10.39 28.68 12.48
CA PRO A 170 10.59 29.81 11.58
C PRO A 170 9.36 30.72 11.52
N THR A 171 9.56 32.04 11.39
CA THR A 171 8.46 33.03 11.32
C THR A 171 7.55 32.80 10.13
N THR A 172 8.13 32.39 8.99
CA THR A 172 7.39 31.99 7.80
C THR A 172 6.93 30.54 7.93
N GLY A 173 5.62 30.30 7.84
CA GLY A 173 5.04 28.96 7.79
C GLY A 173 5.30 28.26 6.45
N GLN A 174 5.40 26.93 6.47
CA GLN A 174 5.60 26.12 5.27
C GLN A 174 4.32 25.33 4.96
N LEU A 175 3.81 25.53 3.74
CA LEU A 175 2.76 24.72 3.15
C LEU A 175 3.34 23.96 1.97
N SER A 176 3.16 22.65 1.91
CA SER A 176 3.59 21.80 0.81
C SER A 176 2.39 21.13 0.15
N LEU A 177 2.37 21.18 -1.18
CA LEU A 177 1.41 20.49 -2.02
C LEU A 177 2.17 19.51 -2.91
N ARG A 178 1.90 18.21 -2.78
CA ARG A 178 2.60 17.17 -3.51
C ARG A 178 1.60 16.28 -4.22
N ALA A 179 1.85 15.94 -5.49
CA ALA A 179 1.10 14.91 -6.20
C ALA A 179 2.05 13.79 -6.65
N PHE A 180 1.62 12.56 -6.53
CA PHE A 180 2.35 11.40 -7.06
C PHE A 180 1.39 10.24 -7.31
N GLN A 181 1.82 9.29 -8.14
CA GLN A 181 1.07 8.06 -8.40
C GLN A 181 1.62 6.92 -7.53
N GLU A 182 0.73 6.23 -6.80
CA GLU A 182 1.07 5.08 -5.96
C GLU A 182 -0.05 4.03 -6.04
N SER A 183 0.30 2.76 -6.21
CA SER A 183 -0.67 1.64 -6.16
C SER A 183 -1.88 1.76 -7.11
N GLY A 184 -1.69 2.37 -8.30
CA GLY A 184 -2.77 2.58 -9.27
C GLY A 184 -3.72 3.74 -8.94
N GLN A 185 -3.37 4.57 -7.96
CA GLN A 185 -4.11 5.77 -7.56
C GLN A 185 -3.20 7.00 -7.67
N VAL A 186 -3.81 8.16 -7.83
CA VAL A 186 -3.15 9.46 -7.67
C VAL A 186 -3.34 9.90 -6.24
N THR A 187 -2.23 10.10 -5.52
CA THR A 187 -2.20 10.64 -4.16
C THR A 187 -1.79 12.10 -4.21
N ILE A 188 -2.62 12.96 -3.61
CA ILE A 188 -2.36 14.38 -3.44
C ILE A 188 -2.22 14.64 -1.93
N GLU A 189 -1.06 15.15 -1.52
CA GLU A 189 -0.75 15.49 -0.14
C GLU A 189 -0.76 17.02 0.05
N VAL A 190 -1.50 17.47 1.07
CA VAL A 190 -1.45 18.85 1.57
C VAL A 190 -0.83 18.78 2.96
N SER A 191 0.37 19.32 3.11
CA SER A 191 1.13 19.29 4.37
C SER A 191 1.45 20.68 4.87
N ASP A 192 1.26 20.94 6.16
CA ASP A 192 1.70 22.17 6.84
C ASP A 192 2.63 21.86 8.01
N ASP A 193 3.44 22.84 8.41
CA ASP A 193 4.30 22.81 9.60
C ASP A 193 3.69 23.56 10.81
N GLY A 194 2.36 23.63 10.83
CA GLY A 194 1.57 24.40 11.77
C GLY A 194 1.47 23.78 13.17
N ALA A 195 0.47 24.22 13.93
CA ALA A 195 0.25 23.76 15.31
C ALA A 195 -0.13 22.27 15.38
N GLY A 196 -0.52 21.67 14.26
CA GLY A 196 -1.12 20.34 14.23
C GLY A 196 -2.47 20.29 14.93
N ILE A 197 -3.06 19.11 14.97
CA ILE A 197 -4.37 18.84 15.55
C ILE A 197 -4.16 18.05 16.83
N SER A 198 -4.65 18.61 17.95
CA SER A 198 -4.57 17.94 19.24
C SER A 198 -5.55 16.75 19.30
N VAL A 199 -4.99 15.54 19.41
CA VAL A 199 -5.75 14.29 19.59
C VAL A 199 -6.66 14.39 20.81
N ASN A 200 -6.17 14.96 21.92
CA ASN A 200 -6.94 15.14 23.15
C ASN A 200 -8.13 16.10 22.96
N ALA A 201 -7.95 17.18 22.19
CA ALA A 201 -9.02 18.12 21.89
C ALA A 201 -10.12 17.47 21.04
N VAL A 202 -9.73 16.72 20.01
CA VAL A 202 -10.68 15.97 19.15
C VAL A 202 -11.39 14.89 19.97
N ARG A 203 -10.67 14.12 20.79
CA ARG A 203 -11.22 13.10 21.68
C ARG A 203 -12.27 13.68 22.63
N LYS A 204 -11.91 14.75 23.36
CA LYS A 204 -12.84 15.42 24.28
C LYS A 204 -14.08 15.93 23.54
N LYS A 205 -13.91 16.49 22.35
CA LYS A 205 -15.03 17.01 21.55
C LYS A 205 -15.96 15.90 21.05
N ALA A 206 -15.41 14.74 20.70
CA ALA A 206 -16.17 13.56 20.30
C ALA A 206 -17.03 13.02 21.46
N VAL A 207 -16.47 13.00 22.68
CA VAL A 207 -17.19 12.63 23.90
C VAL A 207 -18.28 13.65 24.24
N GLU A 208 -17.99 14.95 24.19
CA GLU A 208 -18.99 16.03 24.42
C GLU A 208 -20.18 15.94 23.47
N LYS A 209 -19.95 15.55 22.21
CA LYS A 209 -20.99 15.38 21.20
C LYS A 209 -21.73 14.04 21.30
N GLY A 210 -21.34 13.15 22.22
CA GLY A 210 -21.94 11.83 22.38
C GLY A 210 -21.63 10.85 21.24
N LEU A 211 -20.59 11.11 20.45
CA LEU A 211 -20.18 10.22 19.35
C LEU A 211 -19.49 8.95 19.88
N VAL A 212 -18.85 9.05 21.06
CA VAL A 212 -18.13 7.97 21.72
C VAL A 212 -18.14 8.18 23.23
N THR A 213 -18.13 7.11 24.01
CA THR A 213 -17.96 7.17 25.48
C THR A 213 -16.49 7.39 25.84
N ASP A 214 -16.23 8.04 26.97
CA ASP A 214 -14.86 8.32 27.43
C ASP A 214 -13.96 7.07 27.54
N THR A 215 -14.52 5.96 28.01
CA THR A 215 -13.82 4.66 28.12
C THR A 215 -13.38 4.14 26.76
N VAL A 216 -14.30 4.06 25.79
CA VAL A 216 -14.00 3.62 24.43
C VAL A 216 -13.05 4.58 23.72
N ALA A 217 -13.18 5.89 23.96
CA ALA A 217 -12.31 6.90 23.35
C ALA A 217 -10.87 6.85 23.87
N ALA A 218 -10.65 6.33 25.09
CA ALA A 218 -9.33 6.17 25.68
C ALA A 218 -8.48 5.13 24.95
N ASP A 219 -9.13 4.04 24.50
CA ASP A 219 -8.49 2.89 23.87
C ASP A 219 -8.35 3.01 22.34
N MET A 220 -9.00 4.00 21.72
CA MET A 220 -8.95 4.22 20.27
C MET A 220 -7.57 4.71 19.78
N SER A 221 -7.16 4.21 18.61
CA SER A 221 -6.03 4.77 17.86
C SER A 221 -6.22 6.24 17.48
N THR A 222 -5.10 6.94 17.28
CA THR A 222 -5.09 8.35 16.87
C THR A 222 -5.78 8.55 15.52
N GLU A 223 -5.57 7.62 14.60
CA GLU A 223 -6.17 7.58 13.27
C GLU A 223 -7.69 7.51 13.36
N ARG A 224 -8.23 6.68 14.26
CA ARG A 224 -9.67 6.58 14.49
C ARG A 224 -10.23 7.85 15.12
N ILE A 225 -9.51 8.47 16.05
CA ILE A 225 -9.92 9.73 16.67
C ILE A 225 -10.01 10.85 15.64
N PHE A 226 -9.05 10.95 14.72
CA PHE A 226 -9.10 11.97 13.66
C PHE A 226 -10.24 11.78 12.66
N GLN A 227 -10.84 10.60 12.55
CA GLN A 227 -12.03 10.42 11.72
C GLN A 227 -13.21 11.29 12.16
N PHE A 228 -13.32 11.59 13.46
CA PHE A 228 -14.40 12.42 13.97
C PHE A 228 -14.37 13.86 13.40
N ILE A 229 -13.23 14.33 12.90
CA ILE A 229 -13.10 15.66 12.26
C ILE A 229 -14.03 15.80 11.06
N PHE A 230 -14.37 14.69 10.41
CA PHE A 230 -15.23 14.68 9.24
C PHE A 230 -16.71 14.48 9.58
N GLU A 231 -17.07 14.37 10.85
CA GLU A 231 -18.47 14.30 11.27
C GLU A 231 -19.18 15.64 11.05
N PRO A 232 -20.46 15.64 10.63
CA PRO A 232 -21.20 16.86 10.40
C PRO A 232 -21.18 17.83 11.60
N GLY A 233 -20.81 19.08 11.33
CA GLY A 233 -20.70 20.12 12.34
C GLY A 233 -19.59 19.88 13.37
N PHE A 234 -18.67 18.94 13.15
CA PHE A 234 -17.49 18.77 14.00
C PHE A 234 -16.49 19.88 13.73
N SER A 235 -16.25 20.70 14.74
CA SER A 235 -15.21 21.72 14.72
C SER A 235 -14.61 21.84 16.12
N THR A 236 -13.28 21.94 16.17
CA THR A 236 -12.52 22.19 17.39
C THR A 236 -12.41 23.69 17.68
N ALA A 237 -12.85 24.57 16.76
CA ALA A 237 -12.81 26.01 16.95
C ALA A 237 -13.93 26.49 17.90
N HIS A 238 -13.57 27.30 18.90
CA HIS A 238 -14.50 27.90 19.84
C HIS A 238 -15.31 29.08 19.26
N ALA A 239 -14.91 29.62 18.11
CA ALA A 239 -15.57 30.74 17.44
C ALA A 239 -15.73 30.47 15.94
N VAL A 240 -16.87 30.86 15.38
CA VAL A 240 -17.13 30.82 13.93
C VAL A 240 -16.32 31.95 13.30
N THR A 241 -15.29 31.65 12.52
CA THR A 241 -14.53 32.67 11.78
C THR A 241 -15.38 33.18 10.60
N ASN A 242 -15.44 34.51 10.44
CA ASN A 242 -16.25 35.19 9.41
C ASN A 242 -15.81 34.87 7.96
N ILE A 243 -14.70 34.16 7.76
CA ILE A 243 -14.17 33.78 6.44
C ILE A 243 -14.80 32.44 5.95
N SER A 244 -15.44 31.68 6.84
CA SER A 244 -16.12 30.41 6.54
C SER A 244 -17.65 30.53 6.37
N GLY A 245 -18.15 31.72 6.01
CA GLY A 245 -19.57 32.10 5.88
C GLY A 245 -20.42 31.33 4.85
N ARG A 246 -20.05 30.11 4.45
CA ARG A 246 -20.89 29.16 3.69
C ARG A 246 -21.07 27.79 4.36
N GLY A 247 -20.55 27.58 5.57
CA GLY A 247 -20.78 26.31 6.30
C GLY A 247 -20.13 25.09 5.65
N VAL A 248 -18.98 25.27 4.99
CA VAL A 248 -18.22 24.16 4.40
C VAL A 248 -17.29 23.62 5.47
N GLY A 249 -17.64 22.48 6.07
CA GLY A 249 -16.77 21.76 7.00
C GLY A 249 -15.95 20.70 6.28
N MET A 250 -15.14 19.97 7.06
CA MET A 250 -14.38 18.83 6.56
C MET A 250 -15.29 17.68 6.08
N ASP A 251 -16.53 17.62 6.56
CA ASP A 251 -17.61 16.74 6.08
C ASP A 251 -17.94 16.96 4.59
N VAL A 252 -18.02 18.21 4.14
CA VAL A 252 -18.27 18.55 2.73
C VAL A 252 -17.07 18.19 1.86
N VAL A 253 -15.85 18.41 2.36
CA VAL A 253 -14.62 18.01 1.65
C VAL A 253 -14.58 16.50 1.44
N ARG A 254 -14.87 15.72 2.50
CA ARG A 254 -14.98 14.26 2.42
C ARG A 254 -16.02 13.85 1.39
N THR A 255 -17.25 14.37 1.50
CA THR A 255 -18.35 14.03 0.60
C THR A 255 -18.00 14.29 -0.87
N ASN A 256 -17.34 15.42 -1.16
CA ASN A 256 -16.91 15.75 -2.51
C ASN A 256 -15.84 14.79 -3.04
N ILE A 257 -14.87 14.40 -2.21
CA ILE A 257 -13.82 13.44 -2.57
C ILE A 257 -14.42 12.03 -2.77
N GLU A 258 -15.33 11.61 -1.91
CA GLU A 258 -16.03 10.32 -2.04
C GLU A 258 -16.92 10.27 -3.30
N SER A 259 -17.52 11.40 -3.69
CA SER A 259 -18.36 11.49 -4.90
C SER A 259 -17.58 11.23 -6.20
N ILE A 260 -16.25 11.38 -6.17
CA ILE A 260 -15.35 11.07 -7.28
C ILE A 260 -14.64 9.72 -7.09
N GLY A 261 -15.09 8.89 -6.15
CA GLY A 261 -14.51 7.59 -5.86
C GLY A 261 -13.16 7.66 -5.14
N GLY A 262 -12.82 8.81 -4.56
CA GLY A 262 -11.59 9.01 -3.79
C GLY A 262 -11.78 8.79 -2.29
N THR A 263 -10.67 8.77 -1.56
CA THR A 263 -10.62 8.68 -0.10
C THR A 263 -9.78 9.83 0.46
N ILE A 264 -10.10 10.28 1.67
CA ILE A 264 -9.35 11.33 2.37
C ILE A 264 -8.90 10.87 3.76
N ASP A 265 -7.66 11.18 4.11
CA ASP A 265 -7.07 10.85 5.40
C ASP A 265 -6.30 12.01 6.01
N ILE A 266 -6.24 12.04 7.34
CA ILE A 266 -5.52 13.05 8.10
C ILE A 266 -4.51 12.37 9.02
N SER A 267 -3.27 12.84 8.98
CA SER A 267 -2.22 12.51 9.92
C SER A 267 -1.71 13.81 10.51
N SER A 268 -1.74 13.97 11.83
CA SER A 268 -1.34 15.22 12.46
C SER A 268 -0.64 14.96 13.79
N GLN A 269 0.34 15.80 14.10
CA GLN A 269 1.04 15.79 15.37
C GLN A 269 1.09 17.20 15.94
N SER A 270 0.63 17.34 17.19
CA SER A 270 0.61 18.62 17.89
C SER A 270 2.01 19.23 17.96
N GLY A 271 2.14 20.49 17.57
CA GLY A 271 3.39 21.24 17.51
C GLY A 271 4.25 20.97 16.28
N VAL A 272 3.93 19.97 15.44
CA VAL A 272 4.72 19.63 14.25
C VAL A 272 4.01 20.05 12.97
N GLY A 273 2.72 19.76 12.85
CA GLY A 273 1.92 20.09 11.66
C GLY A 273 0.92 19.02 11.30
N THR A 274 0.28 19.19 10.14
CA THR A 274 -0.76 18.29 9.62
C THR A 274 -0.47 17.88 8.19
N VAL A 275 -0.74 16.63 7.86
CA VAL A 275 -0.71 16.07 6.51
C VAL A 275 -2.08 15.52 6.19
N VAL A 276 -2.73 16.08 5.17
CA VAL A 276 -3.97 15.57 4.59
C VAL A 276 -3.65 14.87 3.28
N ARG A 277 -4.05 13.61 3.14
CA ARG A 277 -3.86 12.80 1.92
C ARG A 277 -5.18 12.57 1.24
N VAL A 278 -5.26 12.91 -0.04
CA VAL A 278 -6.40 12.62 -0.91
C VAL A 278 -5.95 11.60 -1.94
N ARG A 279 -6.57 10.42 -1.95
CA ARG A 279 -6.28 9.38 -2.95
C ARG A 279 -7.45 9.25 -3.91
N ILE A 280 -7.16 9.23 -5.20
CA ILE A 280 -8.16 9.19 -6.26
C ILE A 280 -7.80 8.09 -7.26
N PRO A 281 -8.75 7.29 -7.74
CA PRO A 281 -8.52 6.33 -8.81
C PRO A 281 -8.02 7.01 -10.09
N LEU A 282 -7.05 6.38 -10.76
CA LEU A 282 -6.54 6.84 -12.05
C LEU A 282 -7.53 6.59 -13.20
N THR A 283 -8.40 5.59 -13.07
CA THR A 283 -9.30 5.12 -14.12
C THR A 283 -10.74 5.60 -13.91
N LEU A 284 -11.46 5.79 -15.02
CA LEU A 284 -12.91 5.83 -14.99
C LEU A 284 -13.41 4.46 -14.57
N ALA A 285 -13.75 4.37 -13.28
CA ALA A 285 -14.65 3.39 -12.71
C ALA A 285 -14.32 1.92 -13.02
N ILE A 286 -13.13 1.49 -13.46
CA ILE A 286 -12.85 0.06 -13.69
C ILE A 286 -11.59 -0.34 -12.98
N ILE A 287 -11.73 -1.30 -12.06
CA ILE A 287 -10.62 -1.82 -11.26
C ILE A 287 -10.64 -3.35 -11.27
N PRO A 288 -9.48 -4.03 -11.24
CA PRO A 288 -9.43 -5.44 -10.96
C PRO A 288 -9.77 -5.70 -9.48
N ALA A 289 -10.65 -6.66 -9.22
CA ALA A 289 -11.11 -7.03 -7.89
C ALA A 289 -11.33 -8.54 -7.78
N LEU A 290 -11.00 -9.09 -6.61
CA LEU A 290 -11.32 -10.45 -6.22
C LEU A 290 -12.77 -10.48 -5.70
N ILE A 291 -13.62 -11.30 -6.33
CA ILE A 291 -15.00 -11.51 -5.87
C ILE A 291 -15.01 -12.64 -4.86
N VAL A 292 -15.45 -12.33 -3.65
CA VAL A 292 -15.48 -13.24 -2.51
C VAL A 292 -16.90 -13.41 -2.01
N SER A 293 -17.17 -14.58 -1.44
CA SER A 293 -18.44 -14.88 -0.78
C SER A 293 -18.24 -14.87 0.73
N SER A 294 -19.15 -14.21 1.43
CA SER A 294 -19.18 -14.16 2.89
C SER A 294 -20.62 -13.99 3.36
N GLY A 295 -21.15 -14.89 4.18
CA GLY A 295 -22.50 -14.72 4.74
C GLY A 295 -23.61 -14.74 3.70
N ASN A 296 -23.47 -15.53 2.63
CA ASN A 296 -24.35 -15.54 1.44
C ASN A 296 -24.36 -14.23 0.63
N GLN A 297 -23.44 -13.31 0.91
CA GLN A 297 -23.24 -12.08 0.13
C GLN A 297 -22.00 -12.21 -0.74
N ARG A 298 -22.05 -11.64 -1.95
CA ARG A 298 -20.88 -11.45 -2.81
C ARG A 298 -20.31 -10.05 -2.58
N LEU A 299 -19.01 -9.97 -2.33
CA LEU A 299 -18.28 -8.75 -2.04
C LEU A 299 -17.03 -8.68 -2.94
N ALA A 300 -16.60 -7.48 -3.29
CA ALA A 300 -15.42 -7.24 -4.11
C ALA A 300 -14.28 -6.67 -3.28
N ILE A 301 -13.09 -7.25 -3.38
CA ILE A 301 -11.86 -6.75 -2.77
C ILE A 301 -10.94 -6.27 -3.90
N PRO A 302 -10.54 -4.99 -3.96
CA PRO A 302 -9.62 -4.52 -5.00
C PRO A 302 -8.31 -5.30 -4.97
N GLN A 303 -7.86 -5.78 -6.13
CA GLN A 303 -6.67 -6.63 -6.25
C GLN A 303 -5.40 -5.92 -5.78
N SER A 304 -5.32 -4.60 -5.96
CA SER A 304 -4.16 -3.77 -5.58
C SER A 304 -3.77 -3.90 -4.11
N TYR A 305 -4.70 -4.28 -3.24
CA TYR A 305 -4.44 -4.47 -1.81
C TYR A 305 -4.20 -5.93 -1.41
N ILE A 306 -4.44 -6.90 -2.31
CA ILE A 306 -4.34 -8.32 -1.99
C ILE A 306 -2.89 -8.78 -2.12
N GLN A 307 -2.33 -9.34 -1.06
CA GLN A 307 -0.99 -9.93 -1.07
C GLN A 307 -1.04 -11.41 -1.42
N GLU A 308 -1.88 -12.17 -0.73
CA GLU A 308 -2.04 -13.60 -0.97
C GLU A 308 -3.39 -14.13 -0.47
N LEU A 309 -3.79 -15.28 -1.01
CA LEU A 309 -4.98 -16.01 -0.61
C LEU A 309 -4.55 -17.29 0.13
N VAL A 310 -5.06 -17.47 1.35
CA VAL A 310 -4.69 -18.60 2.21
C VAL A 310 -5.92 -19.48 2.46
N GLY A 311 -5.89 -20.73 2.00
CA GLY A 311 -6.97 -21.68 2.26
C GLY A 311 -6.98 -22.17 3.71
N LEU A 312 -8.16 -22.19 4.35
CA LEU A 312 -8.37 -22.80 5.67
C LEU A 312 -8.77 -24.26 5.48
N ARG A 313 -7.86 -25.20 5.77
CA ARG A 313 -8.12 -26.65 5.73
C ARG A 313 -8.21 -27.24 7.14
N THR A 314 -9.21 -28.08 7.37
CA THR A 314 -9.54 -28.63 8.69
C THR A 314 -8.69 -29.83 9.13
N ASN A 315 -7.92 -30.44 8.23
CA ASN A 315 -7.14 -31.65 8.51
C ASN A 315 -5.63 -31.36 8.60
N GLY A 316 -5.18 -30.94 9.79
CA GLY A 316 -3.91 -31.38 10.38
C GLY A 316 -2.59 -30.67 10.04
N LYS A 317 -2.44 -29.89 8.96
CA LYS A 317 -1.17 -29.21 8.64
C LYS A 317 -1.31 -27.87 7.87
N SER A 318 -2.33 -27.07 8.17
CA SER A 318 -2.53 -25.77 7.47
C SER A 318 -2.97 -24.66 8.42
N HIS A 319 -2.66 -23.42 8.00
CA HIS A 319 -2.77 -22.16 8.74
C HIS A 319 -3.98 -22.09 9.69
N MET A 320 -3.71 -22.15 10.98
CA MET A 320 -4.72 -22.09 12.03
C MET A 320 -4.96 -20.61 12.40
N ILE A 321 -6.24 -20.25 12.55
CA ILE A 321 -6.60 -18.98 13.19
C ILE A 321 -6.54 -19.21 14.71
N GLU A 322 -5.63 -18.51 15.36
CA GLU A 322 -5.32 -18.54 16.78
C GLU A 322 -5.80 -17.24 17.45
N GLY A 323 -5.83 -17.17 18.79
CA GLY A 323 -6.14 -15.94 19.53
C GLY A 323 -7.38 -16.02 20.44
N LEU A 324 -7.45 -15.08 21.39
CA LEU A 324 -8.57 -14.90 22.34
C LEU A 324 -9.77 -14.21 21.67
N GLU A 325 -10.95 -14.29 22.30
CA GLU A 325 -12.13 -13.54 21.88
C GLU A 325 -11.83 -12.03 21.85
N GLY A 326 -11.73 -11.45 20.65
CA GLY A 326 -11.49 -10.02 20.43
C GLY A 326 -10.28 -9.72 19.54
N ALA A 327 -9.29 -10.61 19.46
CA ALA A 327 -8.08 -10.41 18.64
C ALA A 327 -7.63 -11.71 17.94
N PRO A 328 -8.42 -12.24 17.00
CA PRO A 328 -8.02 -13.44 16.26
C PRO A 328 -6.87 -13.11 15.30
N VAL A 329 -5.92 -14.03 15.19
CA VAL A 329 -4.71 -13.91 14.36
C VAL A 329 -4.51 -15.16 13.50
N LEU A 330 -4.09 -14.99 12.25
CA LEU A 330 -3.65 -16.06 11.37
C LEU A 330 -2.14 -16.21 11.47
N ARG A 331 -1.68 -17.44 11.74
CA ARG A 331 -0.25 -17.77 11.66
C ARG A 331 0.13 -18.16 10.23
N LEU A 332 0.76 -17.23 9.52
CA LEU A 332 1.20 -17.40 8.13
C LEU A 332 2.73 -17.35 8.07
N ARG A 333 3.42 -18.41 7.66
CA ARG A 333 4.91 -18.43 7.56
C ARG A 333 5.62 -17.81 8.79
N ASN A 334 5.17 -18.15 10.01
CA ASN A 334 5.66 -17.65 11.30
C ASN A 334 5.46 -16.15 11.60
N ARG A 335 4.64 -15.42 10.82
CA ARG A 335 4.07 -14.12 11.24
C ARG A 335 2.63 -14.28 11.72
N LEU A 336 2.25 -13.51 12.73
CA LEU A 336 0.87 -13.40 13.20
C LEU A 336 0.23 -12.22 12.48
N ILE A 337 -0.77 -12.52 11.65
CA ILE A 337 -1.53 -11.53 10.90
C ILE A 337 -2.88 -11.36 11.61
N PRO A 338 -3.26 -10.16 12.08
CA PRO A 338 -4.59 -9.95 12.63
C PRO A 338 -5.66 -10.31 11.60
N VAL A 339 -6.70 -11.02 12.00
CA VAL A 339 -7.79 -11.40 11.09
C VAL A 339 -9.11 -10.78 11.50
N VAL A 340 -9.89 -10.40 10.49
CA VAL A 340 -11.26 -9.93 10.65
C VAL A 340 -12.17 -10.95 9.98
N TYR A 341 -13.11 -11.50 10.75
CA TYR A 341 -14.16 -12.36 10.20
C TYR A 341 -15.19 -11.48 9.49
N LEU A 342 -15.19 -11.51 8.16
CA LEU A 342 -15.96 -10.56 7.36
C LEU A 342 -17.47 -10.69 7.58
N ASP A 343 -17.98 -11.92 7.70
CA ASP A 343 -19.39 -12.19 7.99
C ASP A 343 -19.81 -11.70 9.37
N ARG A 344 -18.97 -11.93 10.39
CA ARG A 344 -19.18 -11.42 11.75
C ARG A 344 -19.19 -9.91 11.78
N TRP A 345 -18.20 -9.29 11.14
CA TRP A 345 -17.99 -7.86 11.21
C TRP A 345 -19.08 -7.08 10.47
N LEU A 346 -19.60 -7.64 9.37
CA LEU A 346 -20.74 -7.10 8.63
C LEU A 346 -22.11 -7.50 9.21
N GLY A 347 -22.15 -8.32 10.27
CA GLY A 347 -23.40 -8.77 10.89
C GLY A 347 -24.24 -9.72 10.02
N LEU A 348 -23.61 -10.45 9.09
CA LEU A 348 -24.29 -11.29 8.10
C LEU A 348 -24.72 -12.67 8.62
N ARG A 349 -24.20 -13.12 9.76
CA ARG A 349 -24.53 -14.42 10.36
C ARG A 349 -24.64 -14.37 11.89
N GLU A 350 -25.60 -15.11 12.44
CA GLU A 350 -25.68 -15.36 13.88
C GLU A 350 -24.57 -16.31 14.35
N TRP A 351 -23.97 -15.98 15.50
CA TRP A 351 -22.89 -16.75 16.12
C TRP A 351 -23.41 -18.07 16.70
N LYS A 352 -23.46 -19.12 15.88
CA LYS A 352 -23.77 -20.48 16.36
C LYS A 352 -22.75 -21.55 15.92
N LYS A 353 -21.95 -21.35 14.86
CA LYS A 353 -20.84 -22.23 14.46
C LYS A 353 -19.73 -21.45 13.74
N ARG A 354 -18.46 -21.63 14.13
CA ARG A 354 -17.30 -21.14 13.36
C ARG A 354 -17.28 -21.84 11.99
N PRO A 355 -17.01 -21.17 10.86
CA PRO A 355 -16.81 -21.85 9.58
C PRO A 355 -15.65 -22.84 9.69
N HIS A 356 -15.88 -24.12 9.36
CA HIS A 356 -14.87 -25.19 9.43
C HIS A 356 -14.04 -25.28 8.13
N THR A 357 -14.41 -24.47 7.14
CA THR A 357 -13.86 -24.40 5.78
C THR A 357 -13.97 -22.94 5.34
N GLY A 358 -12.95 -22.42 4.68
CA GLY A 358 -12.93 -21.03 4.24
C GLY A 358 -11.62 -20.63 3.59
N ALA A 359 -11.46 -19.35 3.33
CA ALA A 359 -10.18 -18.77 2.94
C ALA A 359 -9.92 -17.48 3.71
N VAL A 360 -8.66 -17.09 3.83
CA VAL A 360 -8.23 -15.80 4.34
C VAL A 360 -7.60 -15.03 3.19
N VAL A 361 -8.15 -13.86 2.88
CA VAL A 361 -7.54 -12.91 1.95
C VAL A 361 -6.61 -12.03 2.77
N VAL A 362 -5.30 -12.20 2.59
CA VAL A 362 -4.28 -11.35 3.24
C VAL A 362 -4.17 -10.07 2.44
N VAL A 363 -4.44 -8.95 3.08
CA VAL A 363 -4.44 -7.63 2.48
C VAL A 363 -3.44 -6.71 3.16
N LYS A 364 -2.87 -5.80 2.38
CA LYS A 364 -1.98 -4.75 2.87
C LYS A 364 -2.47 -3.38 2.41
N VAL A 365 -2.67 -2.49 3.38
CA VAL A 365 -3.14 -1.12 3.16
C VAL A 365 -2.22 -0.18 3.91
N ASP A 366 -1.42 0.61 3.17
CA ASP A 366 -0.37 1.47 3.72
C ASP A 366 0.61 0.68 4.63
N ASN A 367 0.52 0.90 5.95
CA ASN A 367 1.30 0.21 6.98
C ASN A 367 0.49 -0.86 7.72
N HIS A 368 -0.72 -1.17 7.30
CA HIS A 368 -1.55 -2.20 7.93
C HIS A 368 -1.48 -3.49 7.10
N GLU A 369 -1.32 -4.63 7.76
CA GLU A 369 -1.37 -5.96 7.15
C GLU A 369 -2.33 -6.79 8.00
N PHE A 370 -3.40 -7.30 7.38
CA PHE A 370 -4.45 -8.06 8.06
C PHE A 370 -5.10 -9.06 7.09
N GLY A 371 -5.79 -10.06 7.65
CA GLY A 371 -6.51 -11.06 6.87
C GLY A 371 -8.02 -10.91 6.98
N LEU A 372 -8.72 -11.06 5.86
CA LEU A 372 -10.18 -11.14 5.83
C LEU A 372 -10.60 -12.61 5.71
N VAL A 373 -11.29 -13.14 6.73
CA VAL A 373 -11.84 -14.50 6.68
C VAL A 373 -13.13 -14.48 5.86
N ILE A 374 -13.15 -15.29 4.80
CA ILE A 374 -14.24 -15.42 3.83
C ILE A 374 -14.67 -16.89 3.71
N ASP A 375 -15.87 -17.12 3.17
CA ASP A 375 -16.37 -18.48 2.94
C ASP A 375 -15.67 -19.14 1.77
N ALA A 376 -15.62 -18.44 0.64
CA ALA A 376 -14.95 -18.90 -0.56
C ALA A 376 -14.66 -17.73 -1.50
N VAL A 377 -13.63 -17.87 -2.32
CA VAL A 377 -13.49 -17.04 -3.52
C VAL A 377 -14.54 -17.51 -4.52
N THR A 378 -15.27 -16.57 -5.11
CA THR A 378 -16.28 -16.89 -6.13
C THR A 378 -15.53 -17.32 -7.40
N THR A 379 -15.49 -18.62 -7.66
CA THR A 379 -15.11 -19.17 -8.96
C THR A 379 -16.32 -19.08 -9.89
N SER A 380 -16.09 -19.05 -11.20
CA SER A 380 -17.14 -19.40 -12.16
C SER A 380 -17.73 -20.74 -11.73
N GLU A 381 -19.06 -20.86 -11.69
CA GLU A 381 -19.75 -22.05 -11.19
C GLU A 381 -19.35 -23.31 -11.97
N ASP A 382 -18.44 -24.10 -11.41
CA ASP A 382 -18.31 -25.51 -11.73
C ASP A 382 -19.36 -26.29 -10.94
N GLN A 383 -20.49 -26.60 -11.58
CA GLN A 383 -21.42 -27.60 -11.06
C GLN A 383 -20.84 -29.04 -11.14
N ASN A 384 -19.62 -29.22 -11.64
CA ASN A 384 -19.01 -30.53 -11.87
C ASN A 384 -17.70 -30.75 -11.11
N ASN A 385 -17.64 -30.48 -9.81
CA ASN A 385 -16.70 -31.09 -8.85
C ASN A 385 -15.20 -31.20 -9.26
N HIS A 386 -14.75 -30.41 -10.22
CA HIS A 386 -13.38 -30.29 -10.69
C HIS A 386 -13.10 -28.81 -10.60
N ALA A 387 -12.66 -28.38 -9.41
CA ALA A 387 -12.21 -27.02 -9.18
C ALA A 387 -11.00 -26.75 -10.09
N THR A 388 -11.26 -26.30 -11.32
CA THR A 388 -10.24 -25.65 -12.11
C THR A 388 -10.04 -24.29 -11.46
N GLU A 389 -8.84 -24.06 -10.94
CA GLU A 389 -8.39 -22.85 -10.24
C GLU A 389 -8.39 -21.62 -11.17
N THR A 390 -9.53 -21.27 -11.77
CA THR A 390 -9.69 -20.00 -12.47
C THR A 390 -9.98 -18.94 -11.41
N THR A 391 -8.93 -18.22 -11.05
CA THR A 391 -8.87 -17.08 -10.14
C THR A 391 -10.14 -16.23 -10.23
N GLY A 392 -10.84 -16.02 -9.11
CA GLY A 392 -12.04 -15.17 -8.99
C GLY A 392 -11.78 -13.66 -9.17
N LEU A 393 -10.89 -13.31 -10.08
CA LEU A 393 -10.49 -11.95 -10.41
C LEU A 393 -11.35 -11.42 -11.56
N TRP A 394 -11.99 -10.28 -11.31
CA TRP A 394 -12.90 -9.60 -12.22
C TRP A 394 -12.46 -8.16 -12.38
N PHE A 395 -12.52 -7.61 -13.58
CA PHE A 395 -12.49 -6.16 -13.72
C PHE A 395 -13.91 -5.67 -13.61
N ILE A 396 -14.16 -4.86 -12.59
CA ILE A 396 -15.49 -4.45 -12.20
C ILE A 396 -15.67 -2.96 -12.46
N VAL A 397 -16.88 -2.57 -12.85
CA VAL A 397 -17.22 -1.16 -13.02
C VAL A 397 -17.67 -0.58 -11.66
N VAL A 398 -16.84 0.24 -11.02
CA VAL A 398 -17.05 0.97 -9.77
C VAL A 398 -18.01 2.13 -9.97
N LYS A 399 -19.21 2.00 -9.43
CA LYS A 399 -20.14 3.11 -9.24
C LYS A 399 -19.95 3.68 -7.84
N ALA A 400 -19.90 5.00 -7.75
CA ALA A 400 -19.83 5.70 -6.47
C ALA A 400 -21.00 5.28 -5.58
N ILE A 401 -20.71 5.11 -4.28
CA ILE A 401 -21.72 4.69 -3.33
C ILE A 401 -22.69 5.85 -3.06
N SER A 402 -23.97 5.54 -2.84
CA SER A 402 -24.94 6.58 -2.48
C SER A 402 -24.51 7.28 -1.19
N SER A 403 -24.76 8.58 -1.06
CA SER A 403 -24.48 9.37 0.15
C SER A 403 -25.11 8.81 1.43
N LEU A 404 -26.12 7.94 1.31
CA LEU A 404 -26.72 7.23 2.45
C LEU A 404 -25.81 6.15 3.06
N LEU A 405 -24.93 5.55 2.26
CA LEU A 405 -24.03 4.46 2.66
C LEU A 405 -22.59 4.93 2.90
N ALA A 406 -22.22 6.10 2.37
CA ALA A 406 -20.91 6.71 2.58
C ALA A 406 -20.50 6.82 4.07
N PRO A 407 -21.39 7.19 5.02
CA PRO A 407 -21.04 7.28 6.44
C PRO A 407 -20.61 5.96 7.07
N MET A 408 -20.93 4.80 6.47
CA MET A 408 -20.46 3.52 6.99
C MET A 408 -18.94 3.42 6.91
N GLY A 409 -18.32 4.04 5.89
CA GLY A 409 -16.85 4.07 5.75
C GLY A 409 -16.21 2.70 5.57
N ILE A 410 -16.94 1.71 5.06
CA ILE A 410 -16.46 0.33 4.86
C ILE A 410 -16.57 -0.13 3.40
N TYR A 411 -17.19 0.69 2.55
CA TYR A 411 -17.43 0.42 1.14
C TYR A 411 -16.92 1.59 0.31
N SER A 412 -16.12 1.30 -0.72
CA SER A 412 -15.60 2.30 -1.66
C SER A 412 -16.51 2.52 -2.86
N GLY A 413 -17.46 1.61 -3.10
CA GLY A 413 -18.40 1.68 -4.21
C GLY A 413 -19.22 0.42 -4.37
N ALA A 414 -19.93 0.33 -5.49
CA ALA A 414 -20.67 -0.85 -5.89
C ALA A 414 -20.44 -1.15 -7.38
N THR A 415 -20.62 -2.39 -7.79
CA THR A 415 -20.57 -2.80 -9.19
C THR A 415 -21.78 -3.66 -9.54
N VAL A 416 -22.11 -3.72 -10.83
CA VAL A 416 -23.13 -4.62 -11.36
C VAL A 416 -22.42 -5.70 -12.17
N MET A 417 -22.60 -6.95 -11.77
CA MET A 417 -22.01 -8.12 -12.43
C MET A 417 -22.79 -8.49 -13.70
N GLY A 418 -22.21 -9.36 -14.54
CA GLY A 418 -22.83 -9.79 -15.80
C GLY A 418 -24.17 -10.53 -15.65
N ASP A 419 -24.45 -11.08 -14.46
CA ASP A 419 -25.72 -11.71 -14.09
C ASP A 419 -26.75 -10.69 -13.54
N GLY A 420 -26.42 -9.39 -13.53
CA GLY A 420 -27.25 -8.32 -12.98
C GLY A 420 -27.16 -8.18 -11.45
N SER A 421 -26.39 -9.03 -10.76
CA SER A 421 -26.21 -8.91 -9.31
C SER A 421 -25.40 -7.67 -8.93
N VAL A 422 -25.78 -7.02 -7.83
CA VAL A 422 -25.04 -5.87 -7.29
C VAL A 422 -24.04 -6.38 -6.26
N VAL A 423 -22.78 -6.02 -6.43
CA VAL A 423 -21.68 -6.39 -5.54
C VAL A 423 -21.07 -5.13 -4.92
N LEU A 424 -20.97 -5.09 -3.60
CA LEU A 424 -20.33 -3.99 -2.88
C LEU A 424 -18.81 -4.17 -2.88
N ILE A 425 -18.08 -3.07 -3.07
CA ILE A 425 -16.62 -3.05 -3.09
C ILE A 425 -16.14 -2.60 -1.71
N LEU A 426 -15.31 -3.41 -1.07
CA LEU A 426 -14.81 -3.14 0.27
C LEU A 426 -13.79 -1.99 0.24
N ASP A 427 -13.95 -1.03 1.14
CA ASP A 427 -12.91 -0.06 1.48
C ASP A 427 -12.04 -0.65 2.58
N LEU A 428 -10.91 -1.25 2.20
CA LEU A 428 -10.02 -1.91 3.14
C LEU A 428 -9.36 -0.92 4.10
N ARG A 429 -9.17 0.34 3.70
CA ARG A 429 -8.65 1.38 4.62
C ARG A 429 -9.70 1.74 5.65
N GLY A 430 -10.92 1.95 5.19
CA GLY A 430 -12.10 2.08 6.03
C GLY A 430 -12.19 0.96 7.07
N ILE A 431 -11.99 -0.30 6.64
CA ILE A 431 -11.92 -1.47 7.53
C ILE A 431 -10.77 -1.36 8.53
N THR A 432 -9.55 -0.97 8.13
CA THR A 432 -8.43 -0.83 9.09
C THR A 432 -8.75 0.13 10.22
N ILE A 433 -9.42 1.24 9.89
CA ILE A 433 -9.76 2.27 10.85
C ILE A 433 -10.95 1.84 11.72
N ALA A 434 -11.99 1.27 11.11
CA ALA A 434 -13.20 0.87 11.81
C ALA A 434 -13.00 -0.38 12.69
N ALA A 435 -12.08 -1.28 12.32
CA ALA A 435 -11.69 -2.44 13.12
C ALA A 435 -10.47 -2.18 14.03
N ASP A 436 -9.95 -0.95 14.07
CA ASP A 436 -8.80 -0.51 14.88
C ASP A 436 -7.58 -1.45 14.74
N ILE A 437 -7.26 -1.79 13.48
CA ILE A 437 -6.18 -2.71 13.15
C ILE A 437 -4.84 -2.00 13.40
N PRO A 438 -3.91 -2.59 14.19
CA PRO A 438 -2.62 -1.97 14.45
C PRO A 438 -1.78 -1.82 13.17
N ALA A 439 -1.11 -0.69 13.01
CA ALA A 439 -0.10 -0.53 11.98
C ALA A 439 1.09 -1.48 12.24
N HIS A 440 1.57 -2.16 11.20
CA HIS A 440 2.91 -2.73 11.22
C HIS A 440 3.90 -1.61 11.50
N ALA A 441 4.62 -1.73 12.62
CA ALA A 441 5.72 -0.84 12.96
C ALA A 441 6.77 -0.89 11.83
N ARG A 442 6.73 0.08 10.91
CA ARG A 442 7.92 0.42 10.13
C ARG A 442 8.94 0.90 11.15
N ARG A 443 10.05 0.18 11.29
CA ARG A 443 11.29 0.72 11.88
C ARG A 443 11.54 2.06 11.19
N ALA A 444 11.29 3.15 11.90
CA ALA A 444 11.72 4.47 11.45
C ALA A 444 13.25 4.45 11.45
N VAL A 445 13.85 4.42 10.27
CA VAL A 445 15.24 4.84 10.11
C VAL A 445 15.19 6.36 10.12
N ASP A 446 15.53 6.95 11.28
CA ASP A 446 15.70 8.39 11.41
C ASP A 446 16.93 8.84 10.60
N PRO A 447 16.79 9.71 9.58
CA PRO A 447 17.92 10.15 8.76
C PRO A 447 18.81 11.21 9.42
N ARG A 448 18.59 11.61 10.68
CA ARG A 448 19.25 12.79 11.28
C ARG A 448 20.08 12.59 12.54
N SER A 449 20.22 11.39 13.09
CA SER A 449 21.14 11.22 14.23
C SER A 449 22.56 10.89 13.77
N LYS A 450 23.34 11.94 13.48
CA LYS A 450 24.80 11.89 13.51
C LYS A 450 25.27 12.18 14.93
N ASN A 451 26.07 11.24 15.44
CA ASN A 451 26.97 11.29 16.59
C ASN A 451 26.37 11.05 17.99
N ASN A 452 26.93 10.00 18.58
CA ASN A 452 27.13 9.73 20.01
C ASN A 452 25.93 9.89 20.93
N ASP A 453 25.23 8.77 21.16
CA ASP A 453 25.07 8.21 22.51
C ASP A 453 24.48 6.80 22.42
N PHE A 454 25.36 5.80 22.26
CA PHE A 454 25.02 4.39 22.48
C PHE A 454 25.20 4.07 23.96
N LYS A 455 24.14 4.18 24.77
CA LYS A 455 23.90 3.38 25.98
C LYS A 455 22.57 3.79 26.63
N GLU A 456 21.48 3.24 26.09
CA GLU A 456 20.27 2.83 26.83
C GLU A 456 19.22 2.35 25.82
N ILE A 457 19.41 1.14 25.31
CA ILE A 457 18.31 0.38 24.71
C ILE A 457 17.45 -0.06 25.88
N ARG A 458 16.19 0.38 25.94
CA ARG A 458 15.20 -0.22 26.84
C ARG A 458 15.03 -1.69 26.45
N GLN A 459 15.68 -2.58 27.21
CA GLN A 459 15.90 -4.00 26.90
C GLN A 459 14.67 -4.91 27.13
N GLU A 460 13.55 -4.39 27.65
CA GLU A 460 12.44 -5.22 28.15
C GLU A 460 11.57 -5.88 27.06
N ASP A 461 11.64 -5.44 25.79
CA ASP A 461 10.80 -5.99 24.70
C ASP A 461 11.58 -6.67 23.55
N SER A 462 12.88 -6.96 23.74
CA SER A 462 13.68 -7.61 22.70
C SER A 462 13.38 -9.11 22.62
N ARG A 463 12.86 -9.56 21.47
CA ARG A 463 12.63 -10.99 21.16
C ARG A 463 13.84 -11.62 20.49
N TYR A 464 14.17 -12.83 20.93
CA TYR A 464 15.34 -13.58 20.49
C TYR A 464 14.93 -14.94 19.92
N LEU A 465 15.53 -15.34 18.81
CA LEU A 465 15.46 -16.70 18.30
C LEU A 465 16.49 -17.55 19.04
N VAL A 466 16.03 -18.45 19.90
CA VAL A 466 16.86 -19.36 20.69
C VAL A 466 17.16 -20.62 19.88
N CYS A 467 18.44 -20.95 19.75
CA CYS A 467 18.95 -22.06 18.97
C CYS A 467 19.85 -22.95 19.83
N GLU A 468 19.93 -24.24 19.48
CA GLU A 468 20.97 -25.16 19.97
C GLU A 468 22.05 -25.29 18.89
N THR A 469 23.31 -25.03 19.24
CA THR A 469 24.45 -25.24 18.32
C THR A 469 24.78 -26.73 18.17
N HIS A 470 25.71 -27.08 17.28
CA HIS A 470 26.10 -28.48 17.05
C HIS A 470 26.86 -29.08 18.25
N LEU A 471 27.51 -28.24 19.06
CA LEU A 471 28.09 -28.62 20.35
C LEU A 471 27.10 -28.55 21.53
N GLY A 472 25.82 -28.26 21.28
CA GLY A 472 24.79 -28.19 22.31
C GLY A 472 24.75 -26.88 23.09
N ARG A 473 25.40 -25.79 22.63
CA ARG A 473 25.30 -24.47 23.28
C ARG A 473 23.93 -23.87 23.02
N ARG A 474 23.38 -23.21 24.04
CA ARG A 474 22.15 -22.42 23.91
C ARG A 474 22.53 -20.99 23.54
N VAL A 475 22.34 -20.66 22.27
CA VAL A 475 22.62 -19.32 21.72
C VAL A 475 21.34 -18.66 21.28
N ALA A 476 21.34 -17.33 21.23
CA ALA A 476 20.23 -16.54 20.74
C ALA A 476 20.68 -15.51 19.73
N VAL A 477 19.86 -15.33 18.69
CA VAL A 477 20.01 -14.27 17.70
C VAL A 477 18.84 -13.29 17.88
N PRO A 478 19.08 -11.98 17.92
CA PRO A 478 18.01 -11.00 17.86
C PRO A 478 17.08 -11.31 16.67
N LEU A 479 15.77 -11.44 16.91
CA LEU A 479 14.84 -11.92 15.86
C LEU A 479 14.83 -10.99 14.64
N ASN A 480 15.16 -9.71 14.84
CA ASN A 480 15.29 -8.70 13.80
C ASN A 480 16.54 -8.86 12.90
N GLN A 481 17.46 -9.77 13.25
CA GLN A 481 18.64 -10.17 12.47
C GLN A 481 18.44 -11.55 11.83
N VAL A 482 17.21 -12.06 11.81
CA VAL A 482 16.83 -13.32 11.16
C VAL A 482 15.90 -13.02 9.99
N GLN A 483 16.32 -13.36 8.78
CA GLN A 483 15.51 -13.16 7.58
C GLN A 483 14.47 -14.29 7.42
N ARG A 484 14.93 -15.54 7.57
CA ARG A 484 14.10 -16.76 7.53
C ARG A 484 14.83 -17.94 8.15
N LEU A 485 14.08 -18.99 8.45
CA LEU A 485 14.62 -20.29 8.83
C LEU A 485 14.49 -21.24 7.64
N GLU A 486 15.52 -22.03 7.39
CA GLU A 486 15.58 -22.92 6.25
C GLU A 486 16.22 -24.24 6.66
N ASN A 487 15.64 -25.38 6.25
CA ASN A 487 16.29 -26.68 6.47
C ASN A 487 17.13 -27.01 5.25
N PHE A 488 18.39 -27.34 5.49
CA PHE A 488 19.35 -27.76 4.47
C PHE A 488 19.63 -29.25 4.66
N PRO A 489 19.19 -30.11 3.72
CA PRO A 489 19.64 -31.50 3.69
C PRO A 489 21.16 -31.52 3.59
N GLU A 490 21.83 -32.41 4.34
CA GLU A 490 23.30 -32.49 4.29
C GLU A 490 23.82 -32.77 2.86
N SER A 491 23.01 -33.43 2.03
CA SER A 491 23.30 -33.68 0.61
C SER A 491 23.35 -32.41 -0.26
N GLU A 492 22.77 -31.30 0.19
CA GLU A 492 22.80 -30.00 -0.53
C GLU A 492 23.95 -29.10 -0.06
N VAL A 493 24.77 -29.56 0.90
CA VAL A 493 25.88 -28.80 1.46
C VAL A 493 27.18 -29.12 0.72
N ASP A 494 27.67 -28.16 -0.04
CA ASP A 494 28.93 -28.23 -0.75
C ASP A 494 30.09 -27.66 0.11
N PRO A 495 31.09 -28.47 0.49
CA PRO A 495 32.27 -27.98 1.19
C PRO A 495 33.27 -27.33 0.22
N ALA A 496 33.77 -26.14 0.57
CA ALA A 496 34.86 -25.46 -0.12
C ALA A 496 35.90 -24.97 0.89
N GLY A 497 36.89 -25.82 1.17
CA GLY A 497 37.85 -25.60 2.26
C GLY A 497 37.17 -25.73 3.63
N ASP A 498 37.44 -24.79 4.54
CA ASP A 498 36.81 -24.75 5.87
C ASP A 498 35.39 -24.16 5.88
N ILE A 499 34.93 -23.70 4.70
CA ILE A 499 33.66 -23.02 4.49
C ILE A 499 32.66 -23.97 3.82
N HIS A 500 31.41 -23.91 4.27
CA HIS A 500 30.32 -24.70 3.69
C HIS A 500 29.36 -23.78 2.95
N PHE A 501 28.84 -24.25 1.82
CA PHE A 501 27.90 -23.51 1.00
C PHE A 501 26.67 -24.36 0.68
N VAL A 502 25.55 -23.70 0.42
CA VAL A 502 24.36 -24.31 -0.18
C VAL A 502 23.94 -23.46 -1.38
N LYS A 503 23.54 -24.12 -2.47
CA LYS A 503 23.04 -23.45 -3.66
C LYS A 503 21.52 -23.31 -3.62
N ARG A 504 21.00 -22.08 -3.65
CA ARG A 504 19.56 -21.78 -3.74
C ARG A 504 19.29 -20.75 -4.82
N ASN A 505 18.32 -21.02 -5.69
CA ASN A 505 17.90 -20.10 -6.77
C ASN A 505 19.05 -19.58 -7.64
N GLY A 506 20.11 -20.38 -7.82
CA GLY A 506 21.29 -20.01 -8.59
C GLY A 506 22.36 -19.24 -7.80
N GLU A 507 22.13 -18.90 -6.54
CA GLU A 507 23.06 -18.18 -5.67
C GLU A 507 23.67 -19.10 -4.59
N LEU A 508 24.90 -18.80 -4.18
CA LEU A 508 25.60 -19.50 -3.09
C LEU A 508 25.31 -18.82 -1.76
N THR A 509 24.81 -19.59 -0.79
CA THR A 509 24.65 -19.16 0.60
C THR A 509 25.72 -19.81 1.46
N GLN A 510 26.54 -19.01 2.14
CA GLN A 510 27.59 -19.50 3.03
C GLN A 510 26.97 -19.92 4.38
N LEU A 511 27.19 -21.17 4.79
CA LEU A 511 26.83 -21.67 6.12
C LEU A 511 27.95 -21.37 7.11
N ILE A 512 27.61 -20.65 8.17
CA ILE A 512 28.50 -20.28 9.26
C ILE A 512 28.15 -21.14 10.47
N ASP A 513 29.14 -21.77 11.06
CA ASP A 513 28.97 -22.54 12.29
C ASP A 513 29.23 -21.64 13.52
N PRO A 514 28.22 -21.36 14.36
CA PRO A 514 28.40 -20.56 15.58
C PRO A 514 29.47 -21.13 16.52
N ASP A 515 29.67 -22.46 16.56
CA ASP A 515 30.67 -23.07 17.43
C ASP A 515 32.12 -22.75 16.98
N LYS A 516 32.31 -22.58 15.65
CA LYS A 516 33.58 -22.10 15.08
C LYS A 516 33.80 -20.60 15.33
N MET A 517 32.72 -19.81 15.33
CA MET A 517 32.78 -18.37 15.59
C MET A 517 33.19 -18.04 17.03
N LEU A 518 32.79 -18.87 17.98
CA LEU A 518 33.05 -18.68 19.42
C LEU A 518 34.38 -19.33 19.87
N HIS A 519 35.34 -19.49 18.94
CA HIS A 519 36.71 -19.98 19.18
C HIS A 519 36.85 -21.23 20.08
N THR A 520 35.96 -22.20 19.94
CA THR A 520 36.14 -23.47 20.66
C THR A 520 37.15 -24.35 19.91
N SER A 521 38.31 -24.59 20.51
CA SER A 521 39.41 -25.43 19.98
C SER A 521 39.05 -26.94 19.84
N LYS A 522 37.76 -27.29 19.84
CA LYS A 522 37.30 -28.67 19.65
C LYS A 522 36.59 -28.75 18.31
N THR A 523 37.33 -29.16 17.28
CA THR A 523 36.73 -29.75 16.09
C THR A 523 35.94 -30.97 16.52
N SER A 524 34.61 -30.86 16.56
CA SER A 524 33.79 -32.06 16.64
C SER A 524 33.71 -32.68 15.24
N PRO A 525 33.96 -33.98 15.08
CA PRO A 525 33.58 -34.68 13.85
C PRO A 525 32.06 -34.54 13.70
N ARG A 526 31.58 -34.18 12.50
CA ARG A 526 30.17 -34.31 12.13
C ARG A 526 29.75 -35.78 12.30
N ASN A 527 29.18 -36.14 13.46
CA ASN A 527 28.93 -37.54 13.81
C ASN A 527 27.45 -37.94 13.80
N ASP A 528 26.56 -37.07 13.31
CA ASP A 528 25.17 -37.41 12.99
C ASP A 528 25.00 -37.39 11.47
N ALA A 529 25.43 -38.46 10.80
CA ALA A 529 25.45 -38.59 9.33
C ALA A 529 24.06 -38.67 8.66
N ASN A 530 23.01 -38.08 9.26
CA ASN A 530 21.65 -38.11 8.71
C ASN A 530 20.66 -37.08 9.29
N SER A 531 21.12 -35.96 9.87
CA SER A 531 20.22 -34.91 10.39
C SER A 531 20.19 -33.68 9.49
N ASP A 532 19.00 -33.25 9.08
CA ASP A 532 18.78 -31.96 8.40
C ASP A 532 19.39 -30.81 9.22
N LEU A 533 20.18 -29.96 8.58
CA LEU A 533 20.77 -28.78 9.22
C LEU A 533 19.73 -27.66 9.22
N VAL A 534 19.57 -26.96 10.35
CA VAL A 534 18.70 -25.79 10.38
C VAL A 534 19.55 -24.54 10.16
N GLY A 535 19.30 -23.87 9.05
CA GLY A 535 19.88 -22.59 8.67
C GLY A 535 19.06 -21.41 9.18
N VAL A 536 19.66 -20.57 10.01
CA VAL A 536 19.16 -19.23 10.32
C VAL A 536 19.71 -18.28 9.26
N VAL A 537 18.92 -18.01 8.22
CA VAL A 537 19.32 -17.13 7.11
C VAL A 537 19.35 -15.69 7.59
N LEU A 538 20.48 -15.02 7.38
CA LEU A 538 20.72 -13.66 7.82
C LEU A 538 20.28 -12.66 6.74
N PRO A 539 19.92 -11.41 7.11
CA PRO A 539 19.58 -10.37 6.16
C PRO A 539 20.64 -10.16 5.07
N ASN A 540 20.21 -9.88 3.83
CA ASN A 540 21.09 -9.75 2.66
C ASN A 540 22.18 -8.67 2.81
N GLU A 541 22.02 -7.70 3.72
CA GLU A 541 23.04 -6.69 4.07
C GLU A 541 24.35 -7.32 4.60
N HIS A 542 24.28 -8.57 5.05
CA HIS A 542 25.41 -9.37 5.50
C HIS A 542 26.03 -10.25 4.40
N GLY A 543 25.52 -10.16 3.17
CA GLY A 543 25.75 -11.13 2.08
C GLY A 543 24.96 -12.41 2.30
N ASN A 544 24.88 -13.28 1.28
CA ASN A 544 24.15 -14.54 1.35
C ASN A 544 24.82 -15.50 2.37
N LYS A 545 24.42 -15.40 3.63
CA LYS A 545 24.98 -16.10 4.78
C LYS A 545 23.85 -16.65 5.66
N ALA A 546 24.09 -17.82 6.25
CA ALA A 546 23.18 -18.42 7.22
C ALA A 546 23.96 -19.04 8.37
N LEU A 547 23.44 -18.98 9.60
CA LEU A 547 24.00 -19.74 10.72
C LEU A 547 23.49 -21.16 10.65
N SER A 548 24.39 -22.13 10.66
CA SER A 548 24.07 -23.55 10.78
C SER A 548 23.93 -23.90 12.25
N VAL A 549 22.72 -24.23 12.69
CA VAL A 549 22.42 -24.68 14.05
C VAL A 549 21.81 -26.07 14.03
N ARG A 550 21.91 -26.79 15.15
CA ARG A 550 21.38 -28.14 15.28
C ARG A 550 19.85 -28.16 15.25
N LYS A 551 19.24 -27.22 15.99
CA LYS A 551 17.78 -27.03 16.00
C LYS A 551 17.42 -25.66 16.55
N ILE A 552 16.21 -25.22 16.23
CA ILE A 552 15.57 -24.07 16.88
C ILE A 552 14.89 -24.58 18.15
N ILE A 553 15.11 -23.88 19.26
CA ILE A 553 14.47 -24.17 20.53
C ILE A 553 13.12 -23.45 20.56
N ASP A 554 13.13 -22.11 20.52
CA ASP A 554 11.92 -21.28 20.52
C ASP A 554 12.24 -19.80 20.20
N VAL A 555 11.23 -18.94 20.10
CA VAL A 555 11.36 -17.48 20.09
C VAL A 555 10.89 -16.92 21.43
N GLU A 556 11.82 -16.36 22.19
CA GLU A 556 11.61 -16.01 23.59
C GLU A 556 11.95 -14.53 23.83
N SER A 557 11.35 -13.95 24.87
CA SER A 557 11.65 -12.56 25.26
C SER A 557 12.84 -12.54 26.22
N GLY A 558 13.76 -11.61 25.99
CA GLY A 558 14.85 -11.35 26.92
C GLY A 558 14.34 -10.62 28.16
N ARG A 559 14.84 -10.99 29.34
CA ARG A 559 14.52 -10.34 30.62
C ARG A 559 15.80 -9.96 31.35
N GLY A 560 15.78 -8.78 31.97
CA GLY A 560 16.89 -8.27 32.77
C GLY A 560 18.00 -7.62 31.92
N PRO A 561 19.05 -7.10 32.58
CA PRO A 561 20.18 -6.49 31.90
C PRO A 561 21.01 -7.56 31.17
N LEU A 562 21.52 -7.20 30.00
CA LEU A 562 22.54 -7.99 29.30
C LEU A 562 23.85 -7.95 30.10
N GLU A 563 24.31 -9.10 30.58
CA GLU A 563 25.59 -9.22 31.26
C GLU A 563 26.70 -9.31 30.21
N GLU A 564 27.61 -8.32 30.18
CA GLU A 564 28.73 -8.28 29.25
C GLU A 564 29.71 -9.44 29.56
N THR A 565 29.81 -10.38 28.63
CA THR A 565 30.78 -11.48 28.75
C THR A 565 32.16 -10.98 28.34
N MET A 566 33.05 -10.78 29.31
CA MET A 566 34.45 -10.41 29.01
C MET A 566 35.17 -11.58 28.32
N ASN A 567 35.65 -11.36 27.08
CA ASN A 567 36.55 -12.20 26.26
C ASN A 567 36.02 -12.91 24.98
N GLU A 568 34.86 -12.57 24.42
CA GLU A 568 34.47 -13.15 23.10
C GLU A 568 33.99 -12.07 22.11
N ASP A 569 34.77 -11.83 21.04
CA ASP A 569 34.53 -10.78 20.02
C ASP A 569 33.24 -10.99 19.19
N CYS A 570 32.53 -12.11 19.37
CA CYS A 570 31.32 -12.52 18.64
C CYS A 570 30.05 -12.57 19.51
N LEU A 571 30.12 -12.14 20.79
CA LEU A 571 28.98 -12.12 21.71
C LEU A 571 28.62 -10.69 22.11
N LEU A 572 27.31 -10.40 22.14
CA LEU A 572 26.79 -9.19 22.78
C LEU A 572 26.83 -9.31 24.31
N GLY A 573 26.67 -10.54 24.82
CA GLY A 573 26.64 -10.84 26.26
C GLY A 573 25.74 -12.03 26.57
N THR A 574 25.46 -12.26 27.85
CA THR A 574 24.53 -13.29 28.32
C THR A 574 23.25 -12.64 28.83
N LEU A 575 22.10 -13.15 28.39
CA LEU A 575 20.79 -12.64 28.80
C LEU A 575 19.91 -13.80 29.28
N LEU A 576 19.02 -13.52 30.24
CA LEU A 576 17.97 -14.47 30.59
C LEU A 576 16.90 -14.45 29.49
N VAL A 577 16.85 -15.49 28.68
CA VAL A 577 15.88 -15.62 27.59
C VAL A 577 14.93 -16.77 27.91
N GLY A 578 13.67 -16.43 28.21
CA GLY A 578 12.74 -17.34 28.88
C GLY A 578 13.18 -17.62 30.33
N ASN A 579 13.43 -18.88 30.67
CA ASN A 579 13.89 -19.32 32.00
C ASN A 579 15.36 -19.79 32.06
N ALA A 580 16.17 -19.50 31.03
CA ALA A 580 17.56 -19.95 30.98
C ALA A 580 18.52 -18.84 30.51
N ALA A 581 19.72 -18.83 31.11
CA ALA A 581 20.81 -18.01 30.63
C ALA A 581 21.19 -18.43 29.21
N THR A 582 21.22 -17.46 28.29
CA THR A 582 21.43 -17.68 26.86
C THR A 582 22.45 -16.69 26.33
N GLU A 583 23.43 -17.18 25.57
CA GLU A 583 24.48 -16.36 24.95
C GLU A 583 23.90 -15.64 23.72
N ILE A 584 23.99 -14.31 23.68
CA ILE A 584 23.47 -13.51 22.55
C ILE A 584 24.58 -13.29 21.53
N LEU A 585 24.39 -13.74 20.29
CA LEU A 585 25.35 -13.58 19.20
C LEU A 585 25.35 -12.15 18.65
N ASP A 586 26.55 -11.55 18.48
CA ASP A 586 26.76 -10.32 17.73
C ASP A 586 27.02 -10.66 16.25
N ILE A 587 25.94 -10.76 15.47
CA ILE A 587 26.00 -11.12 14.05
C ILE A 587 26.84 -10.11 13.23
N PRO A 588 26.66 -8.79 13.38
CA PRO A 588 27.53 -7.82 12.72
C PRO A 588 29.03 -7.93 13.06
N ALA A 589 29.40 -8.16 14.32
CA ALA A 589 30.80 -8.34 14.72
C ALA A 589 31.38 -9.65 14.14
N ALA A 590 30.62 -10.74 14.25
CA ALA A 590 30.97 -12.04 13.69
C ALA A 590 31.27 -12.00 12.19
N ILE A 591 30.40 -11.34 11.41
CA ILE A 591 30.60 -11.25 9.96
C ILE A 591 31.80 -10.37 9.61
N ARG A 592 32.08 -9.32 10.39
CA ARG A 592 33.28 -8.48 10.21
C ARG A 592 34.57 -9.28 10.41
N LEU A 593 34.61 -10.13 11.45
CA LEU A 593 35.72 -11.06 11.70
C LEU A 593 35.89 -12.08 10.57
N LEU A 594 34.79 -12.68 10.10
CA LEU A 594 34.81 -13.63 8.98
C LEU A 594 35.29 -13.01 7.66
N ASN A 595 34.99 -11.73 7.43
CA ASN A 595 35.44 -10.98 6.25
C ASN A 595 36.86 -10.38 6.40
N GLY A 596 37.59 -10.70 7.48
CA GLY A 596 38.98 -10.27 7.69
C GLY A 596 39.16 -8.78 8.04
N LYS A 597 38.09 -8.05 8.38
CA LYS A 597 38.18 -6.65 8.84
C LYS A 597 38.24 -6.63 10.36
N ARG A 598 39.45 -6.64 10.93
CA ARG A 598 39.63 -6.31 12.35
C ARG A 598 39.26 -4.84 12.59
N PRO A 599 38.61 -4.51 13.72
CA PRO A 599 38.33 -3.12 14.07
C PRO A 599 39.63 -2.33 14.23
N SER A 600 39.66 -1.11 13.70
CA SER A 600 40.69 -0.09 13.96
C SER A 600 40.46 0.60 15.29
#